data_AF-X1TTK9-F1
#
_entry.id   AF-X1TTK9-F1
#
_cell.length_a   1.000
_cell.length_b   1.000
_cell.length_c   1.000
_cell.angle_alpha   90.00
_cell.angle_beta   90.00
_cell.angle_gamma   90.00
#
_symmetry.space_group_name_H-M   'P 1'
#
loop_
_entity.id
_entity.type
_entity.pdbx_description
1 polymer ?
#
loop_
_entity_poly.entity_id
_entity_poly.type
_entity_poly.pdbx_seq_one_letter_code
_entity_poly.pdbx_strand_id
1 'polypeptide(L)'
;CYLHNAPFLKGKLALFYRLDCVSAVDAYQYDMDGVAQFVNEQCIIDETKQTTIQVMHRRYCIFTDEGGEQLGKKQFNERMEQFGYKKHKAGEWKWKGIDLIPMRGL
;
A
#
# COMPACT_ATOMS: atom_id res chain seq x y z
N CYS A 1 9.44 13.53 47.86
CA CYS A 1 8.95 14.88 48.19
C CYS A 1 8.88 15.65 46.88
N TYR A 2 7.76 16.03 46.28
CA TYR A 2 6.38 16.22 46.71
C TYR A 2 5.44 15.68 45.64
N LEU A 3 4.43 14.92 46.05
CA LEU A 3 3.19 14.78 45.31
C LEU A 3 2.49 16.15 45.32
N HIS A 4 1.92 16.56 44.19
CA HIS A 4 0.72 17.38 44.22
C HIS A 4 -0.41 16.65 43.50
N ASN A 5 -1.50 16.60 44.25
CA ASN A 5 -2.70 15.83 44.10
C ASN A 5 -3.66 16.58 43.18
N ALA A 6 -4.26 15.91 42.20
CA ALA A 6 -5.49 16.38 41.58
C ALA A 6 -6.35 15.18 41.13
N PRO A 7 -7.69 15.29 41.24
CA PRO A 7 -8.53 14.24 41.80
C PRO A 7 -9.07 13.22 40.79
N PHE A 8 -9.25 12.00 41.29
CA PHE A 8 -10.06 10.93 40.74
C PHE A 8 -11.53 11.38 40.64
N LEU A 9 -12.18 11.26 39.46
CA LEU A 9 -13.35 10.37 39.28
C LEU A 9 -14.12 10.58 37.96
N LYS A 10 -14.43 9.42 37.36
CA LYS A 10 -15.59 9.07 36.54
C LYS A 10 -15.57 9.40 35.04
N GLY A 11 -15.30 8.33 34.29
CA GLY A 11 -16.09 8.03 33.09
C GLY A 11 -15.25 7.74 31.85
N LYS A 12 -15.24 6.46 31.45
CA LYS A 12 -15.16 6.01 30.05
C LYS A 12 -14.04 6.64 29.19
N LEU A 13 -12.89 5.98 29.18
CA LEU A 13 -12.42 5.10 28.10
C LEU A 13 -10.96 4.81 28.42
N ALA A 14 -10.69 3.60 28.89
CA ALA A 14 -9.37 3.01 28.68
C ALA A 14 -9.27 2.74 27.17
N LEU A 15 -8.95 3.77 26.40
CA LEU A 15 -8.31 3.57 25.11
C LEU A 15 -6.92 3.04 25.45
N PHE A 16 -6.87 1.72 25.56
CA PHE A 16 -5.66 0.95 25.29
C PHE A 16 -5.16 1.40 23.92
N TYR A 17 -4.39 2.49 23.87
CA TYR A 17 -3.35 2.62 22.86
C TYR A 17 -2.31 1.57 23.22
N ARG A 18 -2.64 0.31 22.90
CA ARG A 18 -1.61 -0.70 22.70
C ARG A 18 -0.77 -0.11 21.58
N LEU A 19 0.42 0.30 21.97
CA LEU A 19 1.48 0.76 21.09
C LEU A 19 1.90 -0.47 20.25
N ASP A 20 1.06 -0.86 19.28
CA ASP A 20 1.43 -1.81 18.24
C ASP A 20 2.39 -1.07 17.31
N CYS A 21 3.65 -0.98 17.75
CA CYS A 21 4.80 -0.40 17.05
C CYS A 21 5.19 -1.20 15.79
N VAL A 22 4.23 -1.53 14.92
CA VAL A 22 4.46 -2.25 13.65
C VAL A 22 3.68 -1.63 12.48
N SER A 23 3.02 -0.48 12.62
CA SER A 23 2.16 0.06 11.54
C SER A 23 2.42 1.51 11.14
N ALA A 24 3.70 1.93 11.17
CA ALA A 24 4.11 3.21 10.61
C ALA A 24 5.57 3.21 10.11
N VAL A 25 6.09 2.05 9.71
CA VAL A 25 7.37 1.99 9.00
C VAL A 25 7.04 1.82 7.52
N ASP A 26 7.63 2.67 6.69
CA ASP A 26 7.64 2.64 5.22
C ASP A 26 6.59 3.45 4.44
N ALA A 27 6.08 4.55 4.99
CA ALA A 27 5.33 5.54 4.20
C ALA A 27 6.22 6.58 3.46
N TYR A 28 7.56 6.51 3.54
CA TYR A 28 8.43 7.63 3.13
C TYR A 28 9.71 7.24 2.37
N GLN A 29 9.65 6.27 1.46
CA GLN A 29 10.51 6.27 0.25
C GLN A 29 9.68 6.66 -0.99
N TYR A 30 8.73 7.59 -0.78
CA TYR A 30 7.61 7.89 -1.66
C TYR A 30 7.87 9.04 -2.64
N ASP A 31 9.01 9.71 -2.53
CA ASP A 31 9.38 10.80 -3.43
C ASP A 31 10.30 10.21 -4.51
N MET A 32 9.81 10.14 -5.76
CA MET A 32 10.55 9.78 -7.00
C MET A 32 10.36 8.38 -7.61
N ASP A 33 9.42 7.54 -7.14
CA ASP A 33 9.14 6.26 -7.81
C ASP A 33 7.75 6.23 -8.45
N GLY A 34 7.71 6.14 -9.79
CA GLY A 34 6.45 6.07 -10.55
C GLY A 34 5.57 4.87 -10.14
N VAL A 35 6.16 3.80 -9.60
CA VAL A 35 5.40 2.64 -9.08
C VAL A 35 4.72 2.98 -7.76
N ALA A 36 5.38 3.72 -6.86
CA ALA A 36 4.75 4.17 -5.62
C ALA A 36 3.54 5.05 -5.91
N GLN A 37 3.71 6.01 -6.81
CA GLN A 37 2.63 6.88 -7.25
C GLN A 37 1.47 6.09 -7.87
N PHE A 38 1.77 5.13 -8.76
CA PHE A 38 0.77 4.25 -9.34
C PHE A 38 0.03 3.40 -8.28
N VAL A 39 0.74 2.84 -7.30
CA VAL A 39 0.13 2.06 -6.23
C VAL A 39 -0.81 2.92 -5.38
N ASN A 40 -0.42 4.17 -5.10
CA ASN A 40 -1.25 5.11 -4.35
C ASN A 40 -2.51 5.53 -5.11
N GLU A 41 -2.37 5.87 -6.38
CA GLU A 41 -3.44 6.52 -7.16
C GLU A 41 -4.34 5.54 -7.91
N GLN A 42 -3.82 4.38 -8.29
CA GLN A 42 -4.51 3.43 -9.17
C GLN A 42 -4.79 2.07 -8.52
N CYS A 43 -4.29 1.82 -7.32
CA CYS A 43 -4.42 0.52 -6.65
C CYS A 43 -5.11 0.62 -5.28
N ILE A 44 -5.73 -0.48 -4.88
CA ILE A 44 -6.33 -0.71 -3.58
C ILE A 44 -5.49 -1.77 -2.87
N ILE A 45 -4.98 -1.43 -1.69
CA ILE A 45 -4.21 -2.36 -0.84
C ILE A 45 -5.19 -3.04 0.11
N ASP A 46 -5.40 -4.35 -0.08
CA ASP A 46 -6.29 -5.17 0.74
C ASP A 46 -5.89 -6.65 0.67
N GLU A 47 -5.78 -7.30 1.83
CA GLU A 47 -5.27 -8.68 1.96
C GLU A 47 -6.12 -9.75 1.26
N THR A 48 -7.40 -9.46 1.02
CA THR A 48 -8.35 -10.35 0.33
C THR A 48 -8.29 -10.18 -1.18
N LYS A 49 -7.64 -9.12 -1.65
CA LYS A 49 -7.56 -8.75 -3.06
C LYS A 49 -6.31 -9.32 -3.73
N GLN A 50 -6.48 -9.61 -5.00
CA GLN A 50 -5.42 -10.15 -5.84
C GLN A 50 -5.64 -9.74 -7.28
N THR A 51 -4.54 -9.44 -7.97
CA THR A 51 -4.58 -9.01 -9.37
C THR A 51 -3.49 -9.67 -10.17
N THR A 52 -3.72 -9.91 -11.46
CA THR A 52 -2.70 -10.56 -12.29
C THR A 52 -1.57 -9.58 -12.59
N ILE A 53 -0.34 -10.09 -12.63
CA ILE A 53 0.85 -9.29 -12.95
C ILE A 53 0.68 -8.60 -14.32
N GLN A 54 0.08 -9.30 -15.28
CA GLN A 54 -0.14 -8.76 -16.62
C GLN A 54 -1.12 -7.57 -16.63
N VAL A 55 -2.26 -7.68 -15.94
CA VAL A 55 -3.27 -6.61 -15.90
C VAL A 55 -2.72 -5.40 -15.16
N MET A 56 -2.02 -5.62 -14.05
CA MET A 56 -1.41 -4.55 -13.26
C MET A 56 -0.30 -3.82 -14.03
N HIS A 57 0.61 -4.54 -14.69
CA HIS A 57 1.65 -3.93 -15.52
C HIS A 57 1.07 -3.16 -16.70
N ARG A 58 0.02 -3.69 -17.35
CA ARG A 58 -0.66 -2.97 -18.44
C ARG A 58 -1.26 -1.66 -17.93
N ARG A 59 -1.89 -1.67 -16.75
CA ARG A 59 -2.47 -0.47 -16.14
C ARG A 59 -1.39 0.54 -15.76
N TYR A 60 -0.26 0.08 -15.24
CA TYR A 60 0.92 0.91 -14.98
C TYR A 60 1.41 1.60 -16.26
N CYS A 61 1.57 0.86 -17.36
CA CYS A 61 1.97 1.45 -18.64
C CYS A 61 1.01 2.56 -19.09
N ILE A 62 -0.31 2.36 -18.96
CA ILE A 62 -1.32 3.39 -19.29
C ILE A 62 -1.16 4.62 -18.40
N PHE A 63 -0.93 4.42 -17.09
CA PHE A 63 -0.72 5.51 -16.15
C PHE A 63 0.54 6.31 -16.45
N THR A 64 1.64 5.65 -16.85
CA THR A 64 2.90 6.33 -17.18
C THR A 64 2.94 6.94 -18.58
N ASP A 65 2.08 6.50 -19.51
CA ASP A 65 2.02 7.04 -20.87
C ASP A 65 1.70 8.55 -20.87
N GLU A 66 1.01 9.05 -19.84
CA GLU A 66 0.63 10.45 -19.68
C GLU A 66 1.75 11.38 -19.14
N GLY A 67 2.98 10.86 -18.93
CA GLY A 67 4.15 11.69 -18.56
C GLY A 67 5.11 11.09 -17.52
N GLY A 68 5.02 9.79 -17.22
CA GLY A 68 5.86 9.08 -16.26
C GLY A 68 6.93 8.19 -16.89
N GLU A 69 7.81 7.63 -16.05
CA GLU A 69 8.81 6.66 -16.49
C GLU A 69 8.19 5.28 -16.77
N GLN A 70 8.20 4.88 -18.04
CA GLN A 70 7.68 3.58 -18.45
C GLN A 70 8.67 2.46 -18.13
N LEU A 71 8.48 1.81 -16.98
CA LEU A 71 9.24 0.64 -16.59
C LEU A 71 8.86 -0.60 -17.40
N GLY A 72 9.88 -1.32 -17.86
CA GLY A 72 9.69 -2.66 -18.42
C GLY A 72 9.12 -3.62 -17.38
N LYS A 73 8.38 -4.64 -17.84
CA LYS A 73 7.69 -5.62 -16.96
C LYS A 73 8.57 -6.23 -15.87
N LYS A 74 9.84 -6.50 -16.19
CA LYS A 74 10.81 -7.06 -15.23
C LYS A 74 11.12 -6.06 -14.10
N GLN A 75 11.44 -4.81 -14.47
CA GLN A 75 11.77 -3.74 -13.53
C GLN A 75 10.57 -3.41 -12.64
N PHE A 76 9.37 -3.30 -13.22
CA PHE A 76 8.13 -3.12 -12.46
C PHE A 76 7.93 -4.24 -11.42
N ASN A 77 8.16 -5.49 -11.81
CA ASN A 77 8.04 -6.62 -10.90
C ASN A 77 9.07 -6.59 -9.77
N GLU A 78 10.32 -6.24 -10.07
CA GLU A 78 11.39 -6.09 -9.07
C GLU A 78 11.06 -4.98 -8.07
N ARG A 79 10.53 -3.85 -8.54
CA ARG A 79 10.06 -2.74 -7.68
C ARG A 79 8.92 -3.18 -6.77
N MET A 80 7.89 -3.82 -7.32
CA MET A 80 6.77 -4.34 -6.53
C MET A 80 7.23 -5.32 -5.44
N GLU A 81 8.23 -6.16 -5.73
CA GLU A 81 8.84 -7.04 -4.72
C GLU A 81 9.62 -6.27 -3.65
N GLN A 82 10.33 -5.21 -4.02
CA GLN A 82 11.01 -4.31 -3.08
C GLN A 82 10.02 -3.57 -2.16
N PHE A 83 8.84 -3.20 -2.66
CA PHE A 83 7.73 -2.67 -1.86
C PHE A 83 7.08 -3.70 -0.93
N GLY A 84 7.54 -4.95 -0.96
CA GLY A 84 7.06 -6.01 -0.06
C GLY A 84 5.87 -6.82 -0.59
N TYR A 85 5.42 -6.57 -1.83
CA TYR A 85 4.38 -7.38 -2.44
C TYR A 85 4.93 -8.74 -2.86
N LYS A 86 4.15 -9.79 -2.59
CA LYS A 86 4.52 -11.16 -2.93
C LYS A 86 3.73 -11.64 -4.13
N LYS A 87 4.44 -12.24 -5.08
CA LYS A 87 3.84 -12.95 -6.21
C LYS A 87 3.32 -14.30 -5.74
N HIS A 88 2.10 -14.63 -6.14
CA HIS A 88 1.48 -15.92 -5.93
C HIS A 88 1.08 -16.52 -7.28
N LYS A 89 1.33 -17.82 -7.47
CA LYS A 89 0.96 -18.52 -8.70
C LYS A 89 -0.28 -19.37 -8.44
N ALA A 90 -1.41 -18.94 -8.99
CA ALA A 90 -2.69 -19.66 -8.93
C ALA A 90 -3.26 -19.74 -10.35
N GLY A 91 -2.70 -20.66 -11.15
CA GLY A 91 -2.83 -20.68 -12.61
C GLY A 91 -1.90 -19.65 -13.25
N GLU A 92 -2.25 -18.37 -13.11
CA GLU A 92 -1.43 -17.24 -13.55
C GLU A 92 -0.68 -16.60 -12.37
N TRP A 93 0.35 -15.81 -12.70
CA TRP A 93 1.06 -15.02 -11.69
C TRP A 93 0.22 -13.82 -11.26
N LYS A 94 0.03 -13.69 -9.95
CA LYS A 94 -0.79 -12.66 -9.31
C LYS A 94 -0.04 -11.98 -8.18
N TRP A 95 -0.35 -10.72 -7.93
CA TRP A 95 0.02 -10.02 -6.71
C TRP A 95 -1.05 -10.26 -5.66
N LYS A 96 -0.64 -10.55 -4.41
CA LYS A 96 -1.54 -10.69 -3.27
C LYS A 96 -1.48 -9.44 -2.41
N GLY A 97 -2.62 -9.01 -1.87
CA GLY A 97 -2.68 -7.84 -1.00
C GLY A 97 -2.89 -6.53 -1.75
N ILE A 98 -3.09 -6.59 -3.08
CA ILE A 98 -3.26 -5.44 -3.94
C ILE A 98 -4.10 -5.78 -5.16
N ASP A 99 -4.94 -4.84 -5.57
CA ASP A 99 -5.72 -4.91 -6.80
C ASP A 99 -5.94 -3.51 -7.38
N LEU A 100 -6.43 -3.42 -8.61
CA LEU A 100 -6.65 -2.15 -9.29
C LEU A 100 -7.96 -1.51 -8.83
N ILE A 101 -7.96 -0.18 -8.72
CA ILE A 101 -9.21 0.57 -8.51
C ILE A 101 -10.08 0.36 -9.76
N PRO A 102 -11.35 -0.07 -9.60
CA PRO A 102 -12.26 -0.14 -10.73
C PRO A 102 -12.48 1.28 -11.25
N MET A 103 -12.08 1.55 -12.50
CA MET A 103 -12.50 2.77 -13.20
C MET A 103 -14.02 2.78 -13.26
N ARG A 104 -14.66 3.49 -12.32
CA ARG A 104 -16.07 3.83 -12.44
C ARG A 104 -16.14 4.87 -13.54
N GLY A 105 -16.65 4.47 -14.71
CA GLY A 105 -17.14 5.42 -15.69
C GLY A 105 -18.17 6.31 -15.00
N LEU A 106 -17.88 7.62 -14.97
CA LEU A 106 -18.87 8.67 -14.79
C LEU A 106 -19.60 8.87 -16.12
#